data_AF-A0A945KJX1-F1
#
_entry.id   AF-A0A945KJX1-F1
#
_cell.length_a   1.000
_cell.length_b   1.000
_cell.length_c   1.000
_cell.angle_alpha   90.00
_cell.angle_beta   90.00
_cell.angle_gamma   90.00
#
_symmetry.space_group_name_H-M   'P 1'
#
loop_
_entity.id
_entity.type
_entity.pdbx_description
1 polymer ?
#
loop_
_entity_poly.entity_id
_entity_poly.type
_entity_poly.pdbx_seq_one_letter_code
_entity_poly.pdbx_strand_id
1 'polypeptide(L)'
;PIATAKALERVRLAHPTDALVLWHTGEARYYEARTRRSAADFRRAFEALARAEECFHQAIAQNPAYEASCRTWLHIVRTQRGWCWREDGELDKAAEAFLTALAADENQLEAESTAETLRLGIDAIVWDYFTADGGDDRHPSLKRLDDGKAFLERVLALHQQNPSWFNNLGFACRDLGTTAEAAGRVEDARDYFEQSWVAYGDCVALAPNDVRLINDRALIAVYYLGREWVTAESELYRAISLGERQMAEMADDASAESRQLLDEAIGDAWENLAYHNLHNLKQLGPVDGFLLKSVRHYPFERRDGVARMRAILKDLSTP
;
A
#
# COMPACT_ATOMS: atom_id res chain seq x y z
N PRO A 1 33.46 -7.84 7.17
CA PRO A 1 33.00 -7.18 5.92
C PRO A 1 33.95 -6.11 5.38
N ILE A 2 34.19 -5.00 6.11
CA ILE A 2 35.00 -3.87 5.61
C ILE A 2 36.45 -4.28 5.25
N ALA A 3 37.11 -5.07 6.11
CA ALA A 3 38.46 -5.56 5.83
C ALA A 3 38.50 -6.48 4.60
N THR A 4 37.49 -7.34 4.45
CA THR A 4 37.31 -8.23 3.30
C THR A 4 37.14 -7.45 2.00
N ALA A 5 36.27 -6.42 1.99
CA ALA A 5 36.07 -5.55 0.82
C ALA A 5 37.37 -4.85 0.41
N LYS A 6 38.15 -4.34 1.36
CA LYS A 6 39.47 -3.75 1.09
C LYS A 6 40.49 -4.75 0.55
N ALA A 7 40.48 -6.00 1.04
CA ALA A 7 41.36 -7.04 0.55
C ALA A 7 41.01 -7.42 -0.90
N LEU A 8 39.72 -7.66 -1.18
CA LEU A 8 39.24 -7.99 -2.52
C LEU A 8 39.43 -6.85 -3.51
N GLU A 9 39.28 -5.59 -3.10
CA GLU A 9 39.61 -4.44 -3.96
C GLU A 9 41.07 -4.45 -4.42
N ARG A 10 42.02 -4.83 -3.54
CA ARG A 10 43.43 -4.95 -3.92
C ARG A 10 43.64 -6.07 -4.94
N VAL A 11 42.94 -7.19 -4.78
CA VAL A 11 42.98 -8.31 -5.76
C VAL A 11 42.36 -7.87 -7.08
N ARG A 12 41.21 -7.18 -7.07
CA ARG A 12 40.57 -6.61 -8.26
C ARG A 12 41.49 -5.65 -9.00
N LEU A 13 42.23 -4.80 -8.30
CA LEU A 13 43.18 -3.88 -8.94
C LEU A 13 44.34 -4.63 -9.63
N ALA A 14 44.77 -5.77 -9.09
CA ALA A 14 45.78 -6.62 -9.72
C ALA A 14 45.20 -7.47 -10.88
N HIS A 15 43.90 -7.77 -10.84
CA HIS A 15 43.19 -8.61 -11.80
C HIS A 15 41.88 -7.94 -12.28
N PRO A 16 41.96 -6.80 -12.99
CA PRO A 16 40.80 -5.93 -13.22
C PRO A 16 39.74 -6.51 -14.16
N THR A 17 40.07 -7.53 -14.95
CA THR A 17 39.18 -8.18 -15.91
C THR A 17 38.77 -9.59 -15.49
N ASP A 18 39.18 -10.05 -14.31
CA ASP A 18 38.79 -11.38 -13.81
C ASP A 18 37.35 -11.32 -13.29
N ALA A 19 36.43 -12.00 -13.99
CA ALA A 19 35.00 -12.00 -13.67
C ALA A 19 34.69 -12.55 -12.27
N LEU A 20 35.44 -13.55 -11.79
CA LEU A 20 35.24 -14.13 -10.45
C LEU A 20 35.68 -13.13 -9.37
N VAL A 21 36.82 -12.46 -9.58
CA VAL A 21 37.31 -11.41 -8.67
C VAL A 21 36.34 -10.24 -8.64
N LEU A 22 35.81 -9.81 -9.79
CA LEU A 22 34.80 -8.76 -9.88
C LEU A 22 33.53 -9.15 -9.11
N TRP A 23 33.01 -10.36 -9.33
CA TRP A 23 31.83 -10.88 -8.64
C TRP A 23 31.98 -10.85 -7.12
N HIS A 24 33.07 -11.44 -6.59
CA HIS A 24 33.32 -11.47 -5.15
C HIS A 24 33.61 -10.09 -4.57
N THR A 25 34.22 -9.19 -5.35
CA THR A 25 34.40 -7.80 -4.91
C THR A 25 33.05 -7.10 -4.79
N GLY A 26 32.13 -7.31 -5.74
CA GLY A 26 30.77 -6.78 -5.68
C GLY A 26 30.03 -7.22 -4.42
N GLU A 27 30.04 -8.53 -4.15
CA GLU A 27 29.45 -9.13 -2.94
C GLU A 27 30.06 -8.54 -1.65
N ALA A 28 31.40 -8.45 -1.58
CA ALA A 28 32.06 -7.91 -0.40
C ALA A 28 31.74 -6.43 -0.17
N ARG A 29 31.57 -5.65 -1.25
CA ARG A 29 31.18 -4.24 -1.20
C ARG A 29 29.73 -4.07 -0.73
N TYR A 30 28.83 -4.96 -1.14
CA TYR A 30 27.48 -5.01 -0.58
C TYR A 30 27.49 -5.23 0.94
N TYR A 31 28.25 -6.21 1.44
CA TYR A 31 28.34 -6.45 2.89
C TYR A 31 29.05 -5.32 3.65
N GLU A 32 30.02 -4.64 3.03
CA GLU A 32 30.55 -3.38 3.55
C GLU A 32 29.43 -2.34 3.67
N ALA A 33 28.62 -2.14 2.62
CA ALA A 33 27.53 -1.18 2.63
C ALA A 33 26.54 -1.46 3.77
N ARG A 34 26.13 -2.71 3.98
CA ARG A 34 25.27 -3.07 5.13
C ARG A 34 25.90 -2.71 6.47
N THR A 35 27.19 -2.99 6.64
CA THR A 35 27.92 -2.62 7.87
C THR A 35 27.95 -1.10 8.07
N ARG A 36 28.10 -0.33 6.98
CA ARG A 36 28.10 1.14 7.02
C ARG A 36 26.72 1.70 7.34
N ARG A 37 25.67 1.16 6.70
CA ARG A 37 24.26 1.48 6.97
C ARG A 37 23.91 1.26 8.43
N SER A 38 24.23 0.10 9.00
CA SER A 38 24.00 -0.18 10.43
C SER A 38 24.76 0.74 11.38
N ALA A 39 25.84 1.39 10.90
CA ALA A 39 26.59 2.39 11.65
C ALA A 39 26.19 3.85 11.31
N ALA A 40 25.09 4.05 10.56
CA ALA A 40 24.64 5.33 10.02
C ALA A 40 25.70 6.11 9.21
N ASP A 41 26.69 5.42 8.64
CA ASP A 41 27.70 6.01 7.73
C ASP A 41 27.18 5.92 6.28
N PHE A 42 26.03 6.58 6.01
CA PHE A 42 25.29 6.46 4.75
C PHE A 42 26.13 6.87 3.54
N ARG A 43 26.95 7.92 3.66
CA ARG A 43 27.88 8.32 2.59
C ARG A 43 28.76 7.15 2.13
N ARG A 44 29.39 6.43 3.07
CA ARG A 44 30.22 5.27 2.72
C ARG A 44 29.38 4.05 2.34
N ALA A 45 28.16 3.93 2.85
CA ALA A 45 27.23 2.89 2.39
C ALA A 45 26.91 3.07 0.89
N PHE A 46 26.59 4.30 0.46
CA PHE A 46 26.33 4.61 -0.95
C PHE A 46 27.56 4.40 -1.83
N GLU A 47 28.75 4.82 -1.40
CA GLU A 47 30.01 4.56 -2.11
C GLU A 47 30.23 3.04 -2.32
N ALA A 48 29.97 2.25 -1.28
CA ALA A 48 30.11 0.80 -1.35
C ALA A 48 29.04 0.14 -2.25
N LEU A 49 27.77 0.59 -2.19
CA LEU A 49 26.71 0.10 -3.09
C LEU A 49 27.00 0.44 -4.56
N ALA A 50 27.46 1.66 -4.84
CA ALA A 50 27.83 2.07 -6.19
C ALA A 50 28.96 1.20 -6.75
N ARG A 51 30.00 0.93 -5.93
CA ARG A 51 31.08 0.03 -6.33
C ARG A 51 30.60 -1.41 -6.51
N ALA A 52 29.68 -1.88 -5.67
CA ALA A 52 29.10 -3.22 -5.82
C ALA A 52 28.40 -3.37 -7.17
N GLU A 53 27.52 -2.42 -7.52
CA GLU A 53 26.80 -2.39 -8.81
C GLU A 53 27.76 -2.35 -10.01
N GLU A 54 28.80 -1.52 -9.96
CA GLU A 54 29.84 -1.48 -11.00
C GLU A 54 30.53 -2.83 -11.19
N CYS A 55 30.93 -3.49 -10.08
CA CYS A 55 31.59 -4.79 -10.13
C CYS A 55 30.70 -5.88 -10.75
N PHE A 56 29.40 -5.91 -10.43
CA PHE A 56 28.48 -6.88 -11.03
C PHE A 56 28.28 -6.63 -12.53
N HIS A 57 28.13 -5.38 -12.96
CA HIS A 57 28.06 -5.05 -14.38
C HIS A 57 29.34 -5.46 -15.14
N GLN A 58 30.52 -5.20 -14.55
CA GLN A 58 31.78 -5.63 -15.12
C GLN A 58 31.92 -7.16 -15.16
N ALA A 59 31.49 -7.87 -14.11
CA ALA A 59 31.53 -9.33 -14.09
C ALA A 59 30.70 -9.96 -15.23
N ILE A 60 29.49 -9.43 -15.49
CA ILE A 60 28.65 -9.82 -16.63
C ILE A 60 29.38 -9.57 -17.95
N ALA A 61 29.96 -8.38 -18.11
CA ALA A 61 30.65 -8.01 -19.35
C ALA A 61 31.88 -8.89 -19.64
N GLN A 62 32.59 -9.34 -18.60
CA GLN A 62 33.76 -10.21 -18.74
C GLN A 62 33.38 -11.68 -18.94
N ASN A 63 32.30 -12.14 -18.31
CA ASN A 63 31.81 -13.50 -18.48
C ASN A 63 30.28 -13.57 -18.29
N PRO A 64 29.51 -13.67 -19.39
CA PRO A 64 28.04 -13.76 -19.35
C PRO A 64 27.47 -14.92 -18.53
N ALA A 65 28.27 -15.95 -18.21
CA ALA A 65 27.82 -17.03 -17.31
C ALA A 65 27.44 -16.52 -15.91
N TYR A 66 27.93 -15.35 -15.49
CA TYR A 66 27.56 -14.72 -14.22
C TYR A 66 26.27 -13.90 -14.29
N GLU A 67 25.63 -13.74 -15.46
CA GLU A 67 24.48 -12.85 -15.65
C GLU A 67 23.35 -13.13 -14.67
N ALA A 68 22.88 -14.37 -14.55
CA ALA A 68 21.78 -14.70 -13.65
C ALA A 68 22.08 -14.35 -12.18
N SER A 69 23.28 -14.70 -11.71
CA SER A 69 23.70 -14.38 -10.33
C SER A 69 23.90 -12.87 -10.12
N CYS A 70 24.51 -12.18 -11.08
CA CYS A 70 24.71 -10.74 -11.01
C CYS A 70 23.39 -9.96 -11.06
N ARG A 71 22.39 -10.40 -11.86
CA ARG A 71 21.06 -9.79 -11.87
C ARG A 71 20.36 -9.89 -10.51
N THR A 72 20.54 -11.02 -9.80
CA THR A 72 20.05 -11.18 -8.42
C THR A 72 20.74 -10.18 -7.48
N TRP A 73 22.07 -10.07 -7.57
CA TRP A 73 22.82 -9.12 -6.76
C TRP A 73 22.51 -7.65 -7.07
N LEU A 74 22.29 -7.31 -8.33
CA LEU A 74 21.92 -5.95 -8.76
C LEU A 74 20.56 -5.54 -8.19
N HIS A 75 19.57 -6.44 -8.18
CA HIS A 75 18.29 -6.23 -7.49
C HIS A 75 18.52 -5.89 -6.02
N ILE A 76 19.26 -6.76 -5.32
CA ILE A 76 19.59 -6.59 -3.90
C ILE A 76 20.30 -5.24 -3.63
N VAL A 77 21.30 -4.88 -4.44
CA VAL A 77 22.07 -3.62 -4.30
C VAL A 77 21.18 -2.39 -4.51
N ARG A 78 20.30 -2.42 -5.52
CA ARG A 78 19.37 -1.32 -5.82
C ARG A 78 18.32 -1.16 -4.72
N THR A 79 17.76 -2.26 -4.23
CA THR A 79 16.85 -2.27 -3.09
C THR A 79 17.49 -1.68 -1.83
N GLN A 80 18.73 -2.05 -1.53
CA GLN A 80 19.43 -1.50 -0.37
C GLN A 80 19.71 0.01 -0.47
N ARG A 81 19.80 0.56 -1.68
CA ARG A 81 19.93 2.01 -1.87
C ARG A 81 18.69 2.74 -1.38
N GLY A 82 17.49 2.22 -1.65
CA GLY A 82 16.24 2.78 -1.14
C GLY A 82 16.19 2.74 0.39
N TRP A 83 16.57 1.61 0.99
CA TRP A 83 16.65 1.51 2.45
C TRP A 83 17.65 2.47 3.08
N CYS A 84 18.82 2.66 2.47
CA CYS A 84 19.79 3.65 2.96
C CYS A 84 19.21 5.06 2.94
N TRP A 85 18.54 5.47 1.85
CA TRP A 85 17.91 6.80 1.78
C TRP A 85 16.80 6.98 2.81
N ARG A 86 15.97 5.96 3.02
CA ARG A 86 14.88 6.00 3.99
C ARG A 86 15.42 6.22 5.41
N GLU A 87 16.48 5.50 5.78
CA GLU A 87 17.12 5.62 7.09
C GLU A 87 17.95 6.91 7.26
N ASP A 88 18.45 7.47 6.16
CA ASP A 88 19.10 8.80 6.13
C ASP A 88 18.06 9.95 6.23
N GLY A 89 16.75 9.63 6.22
CA GLY A 89 15.66 10.60 6.32
C GLY A 89 15.26 11.25 4.99
N GLU A 90 15.81 10.78 3.88
CA GLU A 90 15.61 11.34 2.54
C GLU A 90 14.50 10.59 1.80
N LEU A 91 13.25 10.80 2.23
CA LEU A 91 12.10 10.00 1.78
C LEU A 91 11.93 9.99 0.25
N ASP A 92 11.98 11.14 -0.40
CA ASP A 92 11.78 11.24 -1.86
C ASP A 92 12.87 10.48 -2.62
N LYS A 93 14.12 10.52 -2.14
CA LYS A 93 15.22 9.74 -2.73
C LYS A 93 15.04 8.24 -2.51
N ALA A 94 14.47 7.85 -1.37
CA ALA A 94 14.14 6.46 -1.10
C ALA A 94 13.05 5.95 -2.04
N ALA A 95 11.98 6.72 -2.22
CA ALA A 95 10.90 6.45 -3.17
C ALA A 95 11.43 6.26 -4.60
N GLU A 96 12.28 7.19 -5.08
CA GLU A 96 12.92 7.07 -6.40
C GLU A 96 13.82 5.84 -6.52
N ALA A 97 14.57 5.51 -5.46
CA ALA A 97 15.47 4.36 -5.47
C ALA A 97 14.70 3.03 -5.52
N PHE A 98 13.58 2.90 -4.80
CA PHE A 98 12.72 1.72 -4.88
C PHE A 98 12.02 1.62 -6.24
N LEU A 99 11.54 2.73 -6.80
CA LEU A 99 10.99 2.74 -8.18
C LEU A 99 12.04 2.34 -9.22
N THR A 100 13.28 2.81 -9.06
CA THR A 100 14.38 2.43 -9.94
C THR A 100 14.70 0.94 -9.82
N ALA A 101 14.66 0.38 -8.61
CA ALA A 101 14.84 -1.05 -8.39
C ALA A 101 13.73 -1.87 -9.07
N LEU A 102 12.46 -1.47 -8.87
CA LEU A 102 11.30 -2.11 -9.48
C LEU A 102 11.34 -2.06 -11.01
N ALA A 103 11.62 -0.89 -11.59
CA ALA A 103 11.71 -0.71 -13.04
C ALA A 103 12.86 -1.51 -13.68
N ALA A 104 13.92 -1.81 -12.91
CA ALA A 104 15.06 -2.55 -13.43
C ALA A 104 14.78 -4.05 -13.60
N ASP A 105 13.96 -4.65 -12.72
CA ASP A 105 13.51 -6.04 -12.86
C ASP A 105 12.26 -6.32 -12.01
N GLU A 106 11.09 -6.00 -12.56
CA GLU A 106 9.79 -6.23 -11.90
C GLU A 106 9.58 -7.69 -11.50
N ASN A 107 10.12 -8.64 -12.26
CA ASN A 107 9.97 -10.08 -12.00
C ASN A 107 10.69 -10.55 -10.73
N GLN A 108 11.58 -9.72 -10.17
CA GLN A 108 12.24 -10.00 -8.89
C GLN A 108 11.51 -9.38 -7.68
N LEU A 109 10.37 -8.72 -7.89
CA LEU A 109 9.54 -8.25 -6.80
C LEU A 109 9.08 -9.44 -5.94
N GLU A 110 9.31 -9.32 -4.64
CA GLU A 110 9.01 -10.40 -3.70
C GLU A 110 7.49 -10.51 -3.49
N ALA A 111 6.97 -11.75 -3.49
CA ALA A 111 5.56 -12.02 -3.22
C ALA A 111 5.14 -11.59 -1.80
N GLU A 112 6.07 -11.65 -0.85
CA GLU A 112 5.84 -11.27 0.54
C GLU A 112 6.66 -10.04 0.95
N SER A 113 6.03 -9.20 1.78
CA SER A 113 6.64 -8.01 2.37
C SER A 113 7.44 -8.40 3.62
N THR A 114 8.68 -8.86 3.42
CA THR A 114 9.58 -9.28 4.51
C THR A 114 10.78 -8.34 4.67
N ALA A 115 11.56 -8.53 5.74
CA ALA A 115 12.61 -7.59 6.14
C ALA A 115 13.60 -7.27 5.01
N GLU A 116 13.82 -5.98 4.77
CA GLU A 116 14.74 -5.42 3.76
C GLU A 116 14.42 -5.78 2.29
N THR A 117 13.22 -6.32 1.97
CA THR A 117 12.84 -6.58 0.56
C THR A 117 12.46 -5.30 -0.19
N LEU A 118 12.40 -5.36 -1.52
CA LEU A 118 11.88 -4.26 -2.33
C LEU A 118 10.39 -4.04 -2.03
N ARG A 119 9.63 -5.14 -1.94
CA ARG A 119 8.21 -5.11 -1.59
C ARG A 119 7.95 -4.33 -0.30
N LEU A 120 8.67 -4.66 0.77
CA LEU A 120 8.54 -3.96 2.05
C LEU A 120 9.04 -2.52 1.97
N GLY A 121 10.07 -2.25 1.17
CA GLY A 121 10.54 -0.89 0.92
C GLY A 121 9.44 0.01 0.34
N ILE A 122 8.74 -0.47 -0.69
CA ILE A 122 7.60 0.25 -1.30
C ILE A 122 6.47 0.44 -0.29
N ASP A 123 6.08 -0.62 0.42
CA ASP A 123 5.01 -0.55 1.43
C ASP A 123 5.37 0.46 2.55
N ALA A 124 6.64 0.52 2.95
CA ALA A 124 7.13 1.47 3.95
C ALA A 124 7.11 2.92 3.45
N ILE A 125 7.42 3.17 2.18
CA ILE A 125 7.29 4.52 1.59
C ILE A 125 5.82 4.95 1.56
N VAL A 126 4.90 4.06 1.19
CA VAL A 126 3.46 4.35 1.23
C VAL A 126 3.02 4.72 2.65
N TRP A 127 3.47 3.95 3.64
CA TRP A 127 3.22 4.25 5.05
C TRP A 127 3.80 5.61 5.47
N ASP A 128 5.03 5.93 5.08
CA ASP A 128 5.68 7.20 5.43
C ASP A 128 4.97 8.42 4.79
N TYR A 129 4.35 8.27 3.62
CA TYR A 129 3.53 9.33 3.03
C TYR A 129 2.18 9.50 3.72
N PHE A 130 1.59 8.40 4.20
CA PHE A 130 0.23 8.40 4.73
C PHE A 130 0.15 8.51 6.26
N THR A 131 1.29 8.53 6.94
CA THR A 131 1.38 8.83 8.36
C THR A 131 1.78 10.28 8.63
N ALA A 132 1.36 10.79 9.78
CA ALA A 132 1.56 12.18 10.17
C ALA A 132 3.03 12.59 10.21
N ASP A 133 3.31 13.87 9.91
CA ASP A 133 4.59 14.50 10.18
C ASP A 133 4.85 14.48 11.72
N GLY A 134 5.51 13.43 12.22
CA GLY A 134 5.83 13.24 13.64
C GLY A 134 5.06 12.16 14.40
N GLY A 135 4.27 11.30 13.73
CA GLY A 135 3.75 10.05 14.31
C GLY A 135 2.65 10.17 15.38
N ASP A 136 1.93 11.30 15.41
CA ASP A 136 0.74 11.52 16.25
C ASP A 136 -0.52 11.48 15.38
N ASP A 137 -1.71 11.26 15.94
CA ASP A 137 -3.03 10.97 15.31
C ASP A 137 -3.60 12.10 14.38
N ARG A 138 -2.74 12.93 13.80
CA ARG A 138 -3.04 13.95 12.79
C ARG A 138 -2.99 13.33 11.40
N HIS A 139 -3.95 13.68 10.55
CA HIS A 139 -3.92 13.30 9.14
C HIS A 139 -2.62 13.80 8.46
N PRO A 140 -2.04 13.05 7.50
CA PRO A 140 -0.91 13.51 6.70
C PRO A 140 -1.23 14.86 6.05
N SER A 141 -0.20 15.68 5.82
CA SER A 141 -0.41 16.94 5.09
C SER A 141 -0.93 16.65 3.68
N LEU A 142 -1.72 17.59 3.12
CA LEU A 142 -2.22 17.47 1.75
C LEU A 142 -1.12 17.19 0.73
N LYS A 143 0.04 17.83 0.89
CA LYS A 143 1.20 17.59 0.02
C LYS A 143 1.67 16.13 0.13
N ARG A 144 1.78 15.59 1.34
CA ARG A 144 2.21 14.20 1.56
C ARG A 144 1.23 13.18 0.96
N LEU A 145 -0.07 13.43 1.08
CA LEU A 145 -1.09 12.61 0.42
C LEU A 145 -0.93 12.63 -1.10
N ASP A 146 -0.72 13.80 -1.69
CA ASP A 146 -0.52 13.96 -3.14
C ASP A 146 0.80 13.30 -3.60
N ASP A 147 1.89 13.46 -2.85
CA ASP A 147 3.17 12.78 -3.13
C ASP A 147 3.00 11.25 -3.06
N GLY A 148 2.29 10.74 -2.06
CA GLY A 148 2.03 9.31 -1.89
C GLY A 148 1.12 8.73 -2.98
N LYS A 149 0.10 9.49 -3.41
CA LYS A 149 -0.70 9.17 -4.60
C LYS A 149 0.18 9.06 -5.84
N ALA A 150 0.99 10.08 -6.12
CA ALA A 150 1.88 10.11 -7.29
C ALA A 150 2.91 8.97 -7.27
N PHE A 151 3.42 8.61 -6.09
CA PHE A 151 4.29 7.46 -5.92
C PHE A 151 3.58 6.15 -6.26
N LEU A 152 2.37 5.92 -5.73
CA LEU A 152 1.58 4.71 -6.02
C LEU A 152 1.20 4.61 -7.49
N GLU A 153 0.84 5.70 -8.16
CA GLU A 153 0.57 5.69 -9.60
C GLU A 153 1.77 5.21 -10.41
N ARG A 154 2.98 5.61 -10.00
CA ARG A 154 4.23 5.16 -10.65
C ARG A 154 4.56 3.71 -10.33
N VAL A 155 4.28 3.24 -9.11
CA VAL A 155 4.41 1.83 -8.76
C VAL A 155 3.45 0.98 -9.60
N LEU A 156 2.18 1.39 -9.70
CA LEU A 156 1.13 0.67 -10.43
C LEU A 156 1.30 0.74 -11.96
N ALA A 157 1.97 1.77 -12.47
CA ALA A 157 2.41 1.82 -13.86
C ALA A 157 3.46 0.74 -14.17
N LEU A 158 4.23 0.31 -13.17
CA LEU A 158 5.23 -0.75 -13.29
C LEU A 158 4.67 -2.12 -12.94
N HIS A 159 3.86 -2.24 -11.88
CA HIS A 159 3.38 -3.53 -11.36
C HIS A 159 1.95 -3.44 -10.84
N GLN A 160 1.04 -4.17 -11.49
CA GLN A 160 -0.40 -4.14 -11.21
C GLN A 160 -0.92 -5.36 -10.44
N GLN A 161 -0.08 -6.29 -10.04
CA GLN A 161 -0.52 -7.54 -9.40
C GLN A 161 -0.55 -7.46 -7.87
N ASN A 162 -0.87 -6.28 -7.32
CA ASN A 162 -1.01 -6.12 -5.87
C ASN A 162 -2.24 -5.29 -5.46
N PRO A 163 -3.25 -5.93 -4.83
CA PRO A 163 -4.48 -5.24 -4.43
C PRO A 163 -4.24 -4.17 -3.36
N SER A 164 -3.31 -4.37 -2.43
CA SER A 164 -3.08 -3.39 -1.35
C SER A 164 -2.58 -2.03 -1.86
N TRP A 165 -1.85 -2.00 -2.98
CA TRP A 165 -1.40 -0.75 -3.59
C TRP A 165 -2.54 0.03 -4.24
N PHE A 166 -3.46 -0.67 -4.92
CA PHE A 166 -4.69 -0.06 -5.43
C PHE A 166 -5.61 0.42 -4.30
N ASN A 167 -5.74 -0.35 -3.22
CA ASN A 167 -6.49 0.05 -2.02
C ASN A 167 -5.94 1.37 -1.44
N ASN A 168 -4.62 1.44 -1.27
CA ASN A 168 -3.94 2.61 -0.72
C ASN A 168 -4.05 3.83 -1.66
N LEU A 169 -4.06 3.62 -2.98
CA LEU A 169 -4.34 4.67 -3.96
C LEU A 169 -5.79 5.17 -3.84
N GLY A 170 -6.74 4.24 -3.71
CA GLY A 170 -8.15 4.54 -3.48
C GLY A 170 -8.37 5.39 -2.23
N PHE A 171 -7.71 5.02 -1.14
CA PHE A 171 -7.69 5.77 0.12
C PHE A 171 -7.14 7.20 -0.06
N ALA A 172 -5.97 7.35 -0.68
CA ALA A 172 -5.35 8.65 -0.89
C ALA A 172 -6.24 9.58 -1.72
N CYS A 173 -6.82 9.08 -2.80
CA CYS A 173 -7.77 9.82 -3.63
C CYS A 173 -9.02 10.23 -2.83
N ARG A 174 -9.60 9.35 -2.01
CA ARG A 174 -10.76 9.69 -1.18
C ARG A 174 -10.45 10.83 -0.19
N ASP A 175 -9.31 10.78 0.47
CA ASP A 175 -8.93 11.77 1.48
C ASP A 175 -8.59 13.13 0.84
N LEU A 176 -7.93 13.13 -0.33
CA LEU A 176 -7.74 14.32 -1.16
C LEU A 176 -9.08 14.90 -1.61
N GLY A 177 -10.02 14.05 -2.04
CA GLY A 177 -11.37 14.45 -2.44
C GLY A 177 -12.15 15.11 -1.29
N THR A 178 -12.15 14.47 -0.11
CA THR A 178 -12.80 15.00 1.10
C THR A 178 -12.21 16.36 1.50
N THR A 179 -10.89 16.51 1.38
CA THR A 179 -10.23 17.78 1.70
C THR A 179 -10.52 18.86 0.65
N ALA A 180 -10.61 18.49 -0.63
CA ALA A 180 -11.01 19.40 -1.70
C ALA A 180 -12.45 19.88 -1.51
N GLU A 181 -13.37 18.98 -1.16
CA GLU A 181 -14.78 19.29 -0.88
C GLU A 181 -14.90 20.26 0.31
N ALA A 182 -14.22 19.97 1.42
CA ALA A 182 -14.19 20.85 2.59
C ALA A 182 -13.65 22.25 2.28
N ALA A 183 -12.79 22.37 1.28
CA ALA A 183 -12.25 23.64 0.79
C ALA A 183 -13.09 24.28 -0.33
N GLY A 184 -14.26 23.73 -0.67
CA GLY A 184 -15.17 24.23 -1.70
C GLY A 184 -14.70 23.98 -3.14
N ARG A 185 -13.68 23.15 -3.36
CA ARG A 185 -13.18 22.77 -4.69
C ARG A 185 -13.92 21.54 -5.19
N VAL A 186 -15.18 21.76 -5.57
CA VAL A 186 -16.14 20.69 -5.90
C VAL A 186 -15.69 19.83 -7.09
N GLU A 187 -15.18 20.44 -8.16
CA GLU A 187 -14.74 19.68 -9.34
C GLU A 187 -13.50 18.83 -9.03
N ASP A 188 -12.50 19.40 -8.34
CA ASP A 188 -11.33 18.63 -7.87
C ASP A 188 -11.75 17.46 -6.98
N ALA A 189 -12.68 17.69 -6.05
CA ALA A 189 -13.20 16.66 -5.16
C ALA A 189 -13.82 15.51 -5.95
N ARG A 190 -14.66 15.85 -6.93
CA ARG A 190 -15.28 14.87 -7.83
C ARG A 190 -14.22 14.06 -8.58
N ASP A 191 -13.24 14.72 -9.19
CA ASP A 191 -12.17 14.04 -9.94
C ASP A 191 -11.38 13.08 -9.05
N TYR A 192 -11.12 13.44 -7.79
CA TYR A 192 -10.48 12.56 -6.82
C TYR A 192 -11.37 11.38 -6.42
N PHE A 193 -12.67 11.58 -6.20
CA PHE A 193 -13.58 10.49 -5.89
C PHE A 193 -13.73 9.50 -7.06
N GLU A 194 -13.70 9.99 -8.32
CA GLU A 194 -13.68 9.11 -9.49
C GLU A 194 -12.40 8.27 -9.55
N GLN A 195 -11.24 8.88 -9.29
CA GLN A 195 -9.97 8.15 -9.20
C GLN A 195 -9.99 7.11 -8.07
N SER A 196 -10.61 7.44 -6.92
CA SER A 196 -10.79 6.51 -5.81
C SER A 196 -11.63 5.30 -6.22
N TRP A 197 -12.77 5.54 -6.89
CA TRP A 197 -13.64 4.48 -7.40
C TRP A 197 -12.95 3.56 -8.40
N VAL A 198 -12.15 4.11 -9.32
CA VAL A 198 -11.37 3.32 -10.28
C VAL A 198 -10.34 2.45 -9.55
N ALA A 199 -9.55 3.04 -8.64
CA ALA A 199 -8.52 2.31 -7.91
C ALA A 199 -9.12 1.17 -7.05
N TYR A 200 -10.22 1.42 -6.35
CA TYR A 200 -10.94 0.36 -5.62
C TYR A 200 -11.55 -0.70 -6.57
N GLY A 201 -11.97 -0.31 -7.77
CA GLY A 201 -12.41 -1.23 -8.81
C GLY A 201 -11.32 -2.22 -9.21
N ASP A 202 -10.11 -1.73 -9.46
CA ASP A 202 -8.94 -2.57 -9.78
C ASP A 202 -8.54 -3.46 -8.58
N CYS A 203 -8.63 -2.90 -7.37
CA CYS A 203 -8.40 -3.65 -6.13
C CYS A 203 -9.35 -4.86 -5.99
N VAL A 204 -10.66 -4.64 -6.19
CA VAL A 204 -11.70 -5.68 -6.13
C VAL A 204 -11.54 -6.69 -7.27
N ALA A 205 -11.05 -6.28 -8.44
CA ALA A 205 -10.77 -7.20 -9.54
C ALA A 205 -9.65 -8.21 -9.20
N LEU A 206 -8.62 -7.76 -8.46
CA LEU A 206 -7.52 -8.61 -8.00
C LEU A 206 -7.89 -9.48 -6.79
N ALA A 207 -8.73 -8.95 -5.90
CA ALA A 207 -9.17 -9.64 -4.68
C ALA A 207 -10.70 -9.69 -4.59
N PRO A 208 -11.39 -10.43 -5.49
CA PRO A 208 -12.85 -10.39 -5.60
C PRO A 208 -13.57 -11.02 -4.42
N ASN A 209 -12.86 -11.66 -3.50
CA ASN A 209 -13.43 -12.26 -2.31
C ASN A 209 -13.05 -11.53 -1.02
N ASP A 210 -12.41 -10.36 -1.11
CA ASP A 210 -12.12 -9.55 0.05
C ASP A 210 -13.31 -8.66 0.38
N VAL A 211 -13.96 -8.93 1.51
CA VAL A 211 -15.18 -8.25 1.95
C VAL A 211 -14.93 -6.77 2.23
N ARG A 212 -13.76 -6.43 2.79
CA ARG A 212 -13.42 -5.04 3.10
C ARG A 212 -13.24 -4.24 1.82
N LEU A 213 -12.52 -4.79 0.84
CA LEU A 213 -12.27 -4.11 -0.43
C LEU A 213 -13.55 -3.86 -1.23
N ILE A 214 -14.47 -4.83 -1.24
CA ILE A 214 -15.79 -4.66 -1.88
C ILE A 214 -16.57 -3.55 -1.19
N ASN A 215 -16.56 -3.51 0.15
CA ASN A 215 -17.25 -2.48 0.91
C ASN A 215 -16.65 -1.09 0.69
N ASP A 216 -15.31 -0.97 0.71
CA ASP A 216 -14.61 0.29 0.48
C ASP A 216 -14.91 0.88 -0.90
N ARG A 217 -14.99 0.04 -1.93
CA ARG A 217 -15.44 0.46 -3.27
C ARG A 217 -16.87 1.00 -3.24
N ALA A 218 -17.81 0.23 -2.70
CA ALA A 218 -19.22 0.60 -2.66
C ALA A 218 -19.45 1.90 -1.87
N LEU A 219 -18.68 2.12 -0.80
CA LEU A 219 -18.68 3.35 -0.01
C LEU A 219 -18.43 4.57 -0.90
N ILE A 220 -17.50 4.53 -1.86
CA ILE A 220 -17.22 5.67 -2.72
C ILE A 220 -18.45 6.10 -3.53
N ALA A 221 -19.18 5.13 -4.10
CA ALA A 221 -20.41 5.40 -4.83
C ALA A 221 -21.54 5.93 -3.92
N VAL A 222 -21.66 5.38 -2.71
CA VAL A 222 -22.72 5.72 -1.76
C VAL A 222 -22.56 7.12 -1.20
N TYR A 223 -21.35 7.51 -0.78
CA TYR A 223 -21.12 8.76 -0.06
C TYR A 223 -20.74 9.93 -0.98
N TYR A 224 -20.00 9.69 -2.06
CA TYR A 224 -19.30 10.77 -2.77
C TYR A 224 -19.72 10.97 -4.22
N LEU A 225 -19.98 9.89 -4.98
CA LEU A 225 -20.22 10.05 -6.42
C LEU A 225 -21.66 10.37 -6.81
N GLY A 226 -22.64 10.01 -5.97
CA GLY A 226 -24.06 10.20 -6.30
C GLY A 226 -24.53 9.44 -7.56
N ARG A 227 -23.77 8.42 -7.98
CA ARG A 227 -24.05 7.51 -9.11
C ARG A 227 -23.60 6.09 -8.75
N GLU A 228 -23.79 5.14 -9.66
CA GLU A 228 -23.44 3.72 -9.44
C GLU A 228 -24.18 3.05 -8.28
N TRP A 229 -25.33 3.59 -7.87
CA TRP A 229 -26.09 3.12 -6.70
C TRP A 229 -26.54 1.67 -6.81
N VAL A 230 -26.97 1.23 -7.99
CA VAL A 230 -27.32 -0.18 -8.24
C VAL A 230 -26.11 -1.09 -8.06
N THR A 231 -24.95 -0.66 -8.58
CA THR A 231 -23.68 -1.39 -8.42
C THR A 231 -23.29 -1.45 -6.95
N ALA A 232 -23.34 -0.32 -6.24
CA ALA A 232 -22.99 -0.23 -4.83
C ALA A 232 -23.91 -1.08 -3.94
N GLU A 233 -25.22 -1.03 -4.15
CA GLU A 233 -26.18 -1.86 -3.40
C GLU A 233 -25.91 -3.36 -3.62
N SER A 234 -25.67 -3.77 -4.87
CA SER A 234 -25.30 -5.14 -5.21
C SER A 234 -24.00 -5.58 -4.54
N GLU A 235 -22.99 -4.71 -4.53
CA GLU A 235 -21.70 -4.96 -3.87
C GLU A 235 -21.83 -5.04 -2.36
N LEU A 236 -22.65 -4.21 -1.72
CA LEU A 236 -22.90 -4.27 -0.28
C LEU A 236 -23.59 -5.58 0.10
N TYR A 237 -24.64 -6.00 -0.62
CA TYR A 237 -25.26 -7.31 -0.39
C TYR A 237 -24.30 -8.47 -0.63
N ARG A 238 -23.43 -8.37 -1.65
CA ARG A 238 -22.39 -9.35 -1.91
C ARG A 238 -21.37 -9.41 -0.76
N ALA A 239 -20.91 -8.27 -0.26
CA ALA A 239 -19.98 -8.17 0.86
C ALA A 239 -20.56 -8.85 2.11
N ILE A 240 -21.83 -8.57 2.43
CA ILE A 240 -22.55 -9.23 3.54
C ILE A 240 -22.62 -10.74 3.32
N SER A 241 -23.15 -11.20 2.18
CA SER A 241 -23.32 -12.63 1.91
C SER A 241 -22.00 -13.40 1.89
N LEU A 242 -20.94 -12.77 1.38
CA LEU A 242 -19.61 -13.36 1.38
C LEU A 242 -19.01 -13.38 2.79
N GLY A 243 -19.11 -12.29 3.53
CA GLY A 243 -18.59 -12.20 4.89
C GLY A 243 -19.28 -13.15 5.84
N GLU A 244 -20.60 -13.28 5.79
CA GLU A 244 -21.35 -14.27 6.59
C GLU A 244 -20.90 -15.70 6.29
N ARG A 245 -20.65 -16.03 5.00
CA ARG A 245 -20.09 -17.34 4.62
C ARG A 245 -18.68 -17.54 5.14
N GLN A 246 -17.80 -16.57 4.93
CA GLN A 246 -16.42 -16.62 5.42
C GLN A 246 -16.35 -16.73 6.95
N MET A 247 -17.25 -16.05 7.67
CA MET A 247 -17.36 -16.14 9.12
C MET A 247 -17.80 -17.53 9.58
N ALA A 248 -18.78 -18.12 8.88
CA ALA A 248 -19.26 -19.47 9.18
C ALA A 248 -18.25 -20.58 8.85
N GLU A 249 -17.42 -20.36 7.83
CA GLU A 249 -16.35 -21.27 7.39
C GLU A 249 -15.02 -21.03 8.11
N MET A 250 -14.93 -19.97 8.92
CA MET A 250 -13.71 -19.59 9.62
C MET A 250 -13.30 -20.67 10.62
N ALA A 251 -12.04 -21.10 10.56
CA ALA A 251 -11.51 -22.09 11.48
C ALA A 251 -11.56 -21.59 12.93
N ASP A 252 -11.68 -22.54 13.87
CA ASP A 252 -11.75 -22.24 15.31
C ASP A 252 -10.47 -21.58 15.84
N ASP A 253 -9.32 -21.82 15.19
CA ASP A 253 -8.01 -21.28 15.51
C ASP A 253 -7.67 -19.98 14.75
N ALA A 254 -8.59 -19.45 13.96
CA ALA A 254 -8.41 -18.16 13.31
C ALA A 254 -8.15 -17.07 14.35
N SER A 255 -7.28 -16.11 14.00
CA SER A 255 -6.92 -15.05 14.92
C SER A 255 -8.14 -14.20 15.29
N ALA A 256 -8.20 -13.76 16.56
CA ALA A 256 -9.28 -12.90 17.03
C ALA A 256 -9.35 -11.59 16.23
N GLU A 257 -8.20 -11.07 15.77
CA GLU A 257 -8.11 -9.89 14.93
C GLU A 257 -8.74 -10.13 13.54
N SER A 258 -8.39 -11.22 12.86
CA SER A 258 -8.98 -11.56 11.56
C SER A 258 -10.49 -11.74 11.65
N ARG A 259 -10.96 -12.38 12.73
CA ARG A 259 -12.40 -12.54 13.00
C ARG A 259 -13.08 -11.19 13.22
N GLN A 260 -12.47 -10.31 14.02
CA GLN A 260 -13.00 -8.98 14.29
C GLN A 260 -13.05 -8.11 13.03
N LEU A 261 -11.99 -8.11 12.21
CA LEU A 261 -11.93 -7.31 10.97
C LEU A 261 -12.99 -7.74 9.96
N LEU A 262 -13.25 -9.06 9.85
CA LEU A 262 -14.30 -9.57 8.98
C LEU A 262 -15.70 -9.22 9.53
N ASP A 263 -15.89 -9.37 10.85
CA ASP A 263 -17.15 -9.02 11.51
C ASP A 263 -17.47 -7.53 11.31
N GLU A 264 -16.48 -6.66 11.53
CA GLU A 264 -16.58 -5.22 11.29
C GLU A 264 -16.99 -4.89 9.86
N ALA A 265 -16.36 -5.54 8.87
CA ALA A 265 -16.66 -5.32 7.45
C ALA A 265 -18.12 -5.67 7.09
N ILE A 266 -18.69 -6.71 7.70
CA ILE A 266 -20.11 -7.06 7.52
C ILE A 266 -21.00 -5.98 8.13
N GLY A 267 -20.68 -5.53 9.35
CA GLY A 267 -21.41 -4.46 10.01
C GLY A 267 -21.37 -3.12 9.25
N ASP A 268 -20.22 -2.79 8.66
CA ASP A 268 -20.01 -1.60 7.85
C ASP A 268 -20.84 -1.67 6.56
N ALA A 269 -20.92 -2.84 5.92
CA ALA A 269 -21.76 -3.02 4.74
C ALA A 269 -23.26 -2.82 5.05
N TRP A 270 -23.74 -3.30 6.20
CA TRP A 270 -25.10 -3.02 6.67
C TRP A 270 -25.32 -1.53 6.96
N GLU A 271 -24.33 -0.87 7.57
CA GLU A 271 -24.38 0.57 7.84
C GLU A 271 -24.45 1.38 6.55
N ASN A 272 -23.66 1.01 5.54
CA ASN A 272 -23.64 1.65 4.23
C ASN A 272 -24.94 1.43 3.45
N LEU A 273 -25.60 0.26 3.57
CA LEU A 273 -26.95 0.06 3.02
C LEU A 273 -27.98 0.96 3.69
N ALA A 274 -27.90 1.12 5.01
CA ALA A 274 -28.78 2.02 5.76
C ALA A 274 -28.58 3.47 5.30
N TYR A 275 -27.33 3.91 5.18
CA TYR A 275 -27.00 5.24 4.67
C TYR A 275 -27.52 5.43 3.25
N HIS A 276 -27.27 4.48 2.36
CA HIS A 276 -27.71 4.54 0.97
C HIS A 276 -29.23 4.69 0.85
N ASN A 277 -29.98 3.90 1.61
CA ASN A 277 -31.45 3.95 1.62
C ASN A 277 -31.98 5.26 2.19
N LEU A 278 -31.42 5.74 3.30
CA LEU A 278 -31.84 6.97 3.96
C LEU A 278 -31.49 8.22 3.13
N HIS A 279 -30.25 8.32 2.66
CA HIS A 279 -29.72 9.54 2.07
C HIS A 279 -29.91 9.61 0.56
N ASN A 280 -29.70 8.52 -0.18
CA ASN A 280 -29.72 8.55 -1.64
C ASN A 280 -31.10 8.16 -2.18
N LEU A 281 -31.66 7.04 -1.70
CA LEU A 281 -32.94 6.52 -2.19
C LEU A 281 -34.16 7.15 -1.52
N LYS A 282 -33.99 7.79 -0.35
CA LYS A 282 -35.07 8.33 0.49
C LYS A 282 -36.13 7.28 0.85
N GLN A 283 -35.70 6.03 1.04
CA GLN A 283 -36.54 4.90 1.40
C GLN A 283 -36.33 4.56 2.88
N LEU A 284 -37.30 4.91 3.73
CA LEU A 284 -37.17 4.74 5.18
C LEU A 284 -37.47 3.31 5.65
N GLY A 285 -38.35 2.60 4.94
CA GLY A 285 -38.84 1.27 5.34
C GLY A 285 -37.76 0.25 5.75
N PRO A 286 -36.66 0.08 5.00
CA PRO A 286 -35.64 -0.91 5.34
C PRO A 286 -34.56 -0.40 6.31
N VAL A 287 -34.47 0.91 6.57
CA VAL A 287 -33.31 1.53 7.25
C VAL A 287 -33.14 1.00 8.67
N ASP A 288 -34.20 0.99 9.49
CA ASP A 288 -34.13 0.47 10.87
C ASP A 288 -33.67 -0.99 10.93
N GLY A 289 -34.10 -1.80 9.96
CA GLY A 289 -33.70 -3.20 9.84
C GLY A 289 -32.20 -3.34 9.55
N PHE A 290 -31.66 -2.51 8.66
CA PHE A 290 -30.22 -2.50 8.36
C PHE A 290 -29.39 -2.00 9.54
N LEU A 291 -29.81 -0.92 10.21
CA LEU A 291 -29.13 -0.41 11.40
C LEU A 291 -29.12 -1.44 12.54
N LEU A 292 -30.21 -2.18 12.74
CA LEU A 292 -30.29 -3.25 13.74
C LEU A 292 -29.34 -4.42 13.42
N LYS A 293 -29.12 -4.72 12.14
CA LYS A 293 -28.15 -5.75 11.73
C LYS A 293 -26.72 -5.25 11.91
N SER A 294 -26.43 -4.01 11.51
CA SER A 294 -25.09 -3.41 11.63
C SER A 294 -24.54 -3.47 13.07
N VAL A 295 -25.33 -3.09 14.07
CA VAL A 295 -24.89 -3.07 15.49
C VAL A 295 -24.68 -4.44 16.12
N ARG A 296 -25.03 -5.53 15.43
CA ARG A 296 -24.71 -6.90 15.87
C ARG A 296 -23.27 -7.30 15.59
N HIS A 297 -22.58 -6.50 14.80
CA HIS A 297 -21.19 -6.69 14.42
C HIS A 297 -20.31 -5.62 15.08
N TYR A 298 -19.07 -5.95 15.38
CA TYR A 298 -18.05 -5.04 15.92
C TYR A 298 -18.03 -3.72 15.14
N PRO A 299 -17.90 -2.53 15.77
CA PRO A 299 -17.74 -2.28 17.21
C PRO A 299 -19.07 -2.24 18.00
N PHE A 300 -20.13 -2.83 17.44
CA PHE A 300 -21.48 -2.96 17.99
C PHE A 300 -22.23 -1.62 18.10
N GLU A 301 -22.83 -1.31 19.24
CA GLU A 301 -23.55 -0.05 19.48
C GLU A 301 -22.63 1.19 19.52
N ARG A 302 -21.31 1.02 19.41
CA ARG A 302 -20.34 2.13 19.32
C ARG A 302 -20.18 2.69 17.91
N ARG A 303 -21.02 2.28 16.96
CA ARG A 303 -21.03 2.77 15.58
C ARG A 303 -21.65 4.16 15.51
N ASP A 304 -20.81 5.20 15.35
CA ASP A 304 -21.27 6.58 15.34
C ASP A 304 -22.20 6.91 14.16
N GLY A 305 -21.99 6.31 12.98
CA GLY A 305 -22.86 6.55 11.82
C GLY A 305 -24.26 5.97 12.03
N VAL A 306 -24.38 4.79 12.67
CA VAL A 306 -25.67 4.26 13.13
C VAL A 306 -26.37 5.22 14.09
N ALA A 307 -25.65 5.76 15.08
CA ALA A 307 -26.22 6.71 16.03
C ALA A 307 -26.75 7.98 15.32
N ARG A 308 -25.99 8.53 14.37
CA ARG A 308 -26.40 9.69 13.55
C ARG A 308 -27.65 9.38 12.72
N MET A 309 -27.69 8.24 12.03
CA MET A 309 -28.83 7.85 11.19
C MET A 309 -30.10 7.61 12.01
N ARG A 310 -30.00 7.00 13.20
CA ARG A 310 -31.14 6.84 14.12
C ARG A 310 -31.70 8.19 14.57
N ALA A 311 -30.85 9.18 14.81
CA ALA A 311 -31.29 10.53 15.15
C ALA A 311 -32.09 11.16 13.99
N ILE A 312 -31.57 11.05 12.76
CA ILE A 312 -32.26 11.54 11.55
C ILE A 312 -33.63 10.86 11.36
N LEU A 313 -33.70 9.54 11.51
CA LEU A 313 -34.95 8.78 11.39
C LEU A 313 -36.01 9.22 12.41
N LYS A 314 -35.58 9.50 13.65
CA LYS A 314 -36.46 10.00 14.71
C LYS A 314 -37.06 11.35 14.33
N ASP A 315 -36.25 12.25 13.81
CA ASP A 315 -36.70 13.58 13.38
C ASP A 315 -37.68 13.47 12.19
N LEU A 316 -37.42 12.57 11.24
CA LEU A 316 -38.31 12.33 10.09
C LEU A 316 -39.61 11.60 10.46
N SER A 317 -39.63 10.86 11.57
CA SER A 317 -40.80 10.10 12.05
C SER A 317 -41.64 10.87 13.07
N THR A 318 -41.21 12.07 13.47
CA THR A 318 -41.96 12.95 14.37
C THR A 318 -42.92 13.82 13.52
N PRO A 319 -44.25 13.78 13.77
CA PRO A 319 -45.25 14.44 12.92
C PRO A 319 -45.15 15.97 12.85
#